data_AF-A0A9D8YMX8-F1
#
_entry.id   AF-A0A9D8YMX8-F1
#
_cell.length_a   1.000
_cell.length_b   1.000
_cell.length_c   1.000
_cell.angle_alpha   90.00
_cell.angle_beta   90.00
_cell.angle_gamma   90.00
#
_symmetry.space_group_name_H-M   'P 1'
#
loop_
_entity.id
_entity.type
_entity.pdbx_description
1 polymer ?
#
loop_
_entity_poly.entity_id
_entity_poly.type
_entity_poly.pdbx_seq_one_letter_code
_entity_poly.pdbx_strand_id
1 'polypeptide(L)'
;MSELIAESLEYLADTDLDVYQRVFDAFYRESPAAENLMLHMDELTKGRMLEEVTRLLMSVDVELEAAYLDFELRNHEQAYGVERQMYRQLFNAFAAVVRDLAGDRWTPEYEQVWHSRIDELSSAMEAA
;
A
#
# COMPACT_ATOMS: atom_id res chain seq x y z
N MET A 1 11.03 12.01 1.30
CA MET A 1 9.66 11.90 1.88
C MET A 1 8.84 13.09 1.42
N SER A 2 7.68 12.84 0.80
CA SER A 2 6.77 13.91 0.38
C SER A 2 5.86 14.32 1.55
N GLU A 3 5.86 15.61 1.90
CA GLU A 3 4.98 16.16 2.94
C GLU A 3 3.49 15.92 2.60
N LEU A 4 3.14 15.91 1.30
CA LEU A 4 1.78 15.66 0.85
C LEU A 4 1.31 14.21 1.05
N ILE A 5 2.22 13.22 1.01
CA ILE A 5 1.84 11.83 1.39
C ILE A 5 1.49 11.81 2.88
N ALA A 6 2.36 12.37 3.72
CA ALA A 6 2.13 12.40 5.17
C ALA A 6 0.85 13.15 5.54
N GLU A 7 0.63 14.35 4.97
CA GLU A 7 -0.58 15.15 5.17
C GLU A 7 -1.83 14.38 4.77
N SER A 8 -1.82 13.72 3.61
CA SER A 8 -2.98 12.93 3.16
C SER A 8 -3.28 11.73 4.06
N LEU A 9 -2.26 11.14 4.69
CA LEU A 9 -2.44 10.02 5.63
C LEU A 9 -3.06 10.47 6.96
N GLU A 10 -3.03 11.76 7.30
CA GLU A 10 -3.71 12.28 8.50
C GLU A 10 -5.23 12.08 8.43
N TYR A 11 -5.81 12.02 7.22
CA TYR A 11 -7.24 11.70 7.04
C TYR A 11 -7.62 10.30 7.56
N LEU A 12 -6.65 9.39 7.72
CA LEU A 12 -6.89 8.08 8.33
C LEU A 12 -7.09 8.18 9.85
N ALA A 13 -6.49 9.17 10.51
CA ALA A 13 -6.61 9.37 11.95
C ALA A 13 -7.92 10.07 12.33
N ASP A 14 -8.51 10.82 11.41
CA ASP A 14 -9.72 11.63 11.62
C ASP A 14 -11.04 10.86 11.37
N THR A 15 -10.98 9.54 11.17
CA THR A 15 -12.15 8.73 10.84
C THR A 15 -12.44 7.64 11.87
N ASP A 16 -13.73 7.43 12.17
CA ASP A 16 -14.23 6.29 12.97
C ASP A 16 -14.36 5.00 12.13
N LEU A 17 -13.97 5.05 10.85
CA LEU A 17 -14.07 3.93 9.93
C LEU A 17 -12.92 2.95 10.13
N ASP A 18 -13.21 1.67 9.93
CA ASP A 18 -12.17 0.66 9.77
C ASP A 18 -11.48 0.83 8.41
N VAL A 19 -10.45 1.68 8.38
CA VAL A 19 -9.64 1.98 7.19
C VAL A 19 -9.00 0.71 6.66
N TYR A 20 -8.50 -0.15 7.55
CA TYR A 20 -7.75 -1.34 7.18
C TYR A 20 -8.63 -2.34 6.45
N GLN A 21 -9.84 -2.59 6.96
CA GLN A 21 -10.82 -3.41 6.25
C GLN A 21 -11.16 -2.81 4.88
N ARG A 22 -11.33 -1.49 4.78
CA ARG A 22 -11.64 -0.81 3.49
C ARG A 22 -10.52 -0.96 2.47
N VAL A 23 -9.26 -0.90 2.89
CA VAL A 23 -8.10 -1.10 2.01
C VAL A 23 -8.10 -2.53 1.47
N PHE A 24 -8.30 -3.54 2.31
CA PHE A 24 -8.38 -4.93 1.84
C PHE A 24 -9.59 -5.17 0.93
N ASP A 25 -10.76 -4.61 1.25
CA ASP A 25 -11.94 -4.69 0.39
C ASP A 25 -11.69 -4.06 -0.99
N ALA A 26 -10.98 -2.93 -1.04
CA ALA A 26 -10.57 -2.29 -2.29
C ALA A 26 -9.55 -3.15 -3.05
N PHE A 27 -8.57 -3.70 -2.35
CA PHE A 27 -7.53 -4.55 -2.92
C PHE A 27 -8.10 -5.83 -3.53
N TYR A 28 -9.05 -6.50 -2.87
CA TYR A 28 -9.67 -7.73 -3.38
C TYR A 28 -10.56 -7.48 -4.59
N ARG A 29 -11.16 -6.28 -4.71
CA ARG A 29 -11.86 -5.89 -5.95
C ARG A 29 -10.91 -5.74 -7.12
N GLU A 30 -9.70 -5.25 -6.90
CA GLU A 30 -8.66 -5.14 -7.93
C GLU A 30 -7.97 -6.48 -8.22
N SER A 31 -7.87 -7.35 -7.20
CA SER A 31 -7.15 -8.62 -7.26
C SER A 31 -7.90 -9.73 -6.51
N PRO A 32 -8.88 -10.40 -7.15
CA PRO A 32 -9.55 -11.56 -6.56
C PRO A 32 -8.60 -12.72 -6.22
N ALA A 33 -7.45 -12.80 -6.92
CA ALA A 33 -6.40 -13.76 -6.59
C ALA A 33 -5.78 -13.47 -5.21
N ALA A 34 -5.56 -12.20 -4.86
CA ALA A 34 -5.06 -11.81 -3.56
C ALA A 34 -6.02 -12.15 -2.42
N GLU A 35 -7.34 -12.05 -2.65
CA GLU A 35 -8.35 -12.48 -1.65
C GLU A 35 -8.15 -13.94 -1.26
N ASN A 36 -7.87 -14.82 -2.24
CA ASN A 36 -7.64 -16.23 -1.98
C ASN A 36 -6.37 -16.47 -1.15
N LEU A 37 -5.30 -15.71 -1.39
CA LEU A 37 -4.06 -15.80 -0.60
C LEU A 37 -4.25 -15.32 0.85
N MET A 38 -5.21 -14.42 1.06
CA MET A 38 -5.45 -13.76 2.34
C MET A 38 -6.57 -14.40 3.18
N LEU A 39 -7.32 -15.37 2.63
CA LEU A 39 -8.49 -16.04 3.25
C LEU A 39 -8.24 -16.56 4.67
N HIS A 40 -7.04 -17.05 4.95
CA HIS A 40 -6.67 -17.65 6.24
C HIS A 40 -5.73 -16.78 7.08
N MET A 41 -5.46 -15.57 6.62
CA MET A 41 -4.62 -14.64 7.35
C MET A 41 -5.40 -13.99 8.50
N ASP A 42 -4.81 -14.02 9.68
CA ASP A 42 -5.39 -13.38 10.86
C ASP A 42 -5.27 -11.85 10.80
N GLU A 43 -6.14 -11.17 11.55
CA GLU A 43 -6.23 -9.70 11.55
C GLU A 43 -4.96 -9.02 12.08
N LEU A 44 -4.21 -9.67 12.99
CA LEU A 44 -2.94 -9.10 13.48
C LEU A 44 -1.89 -9.10 12.36
N THR A 45 -1.78 -10.19 11.59
CA THR A 45 -0.87 -10.27 10.45
C THR A 45 -1.25 -9.26 9.37
N LYS A 46 -2.55 -9.14 9.03
CA LYS A 46 -3.04 -8.12 8.10
C LYS A 46 -2.73 -6.69 8.57
N GLY A 47 -2.90 -6.41 9.86
CA GLY A 47 -2.55 -5.12 10.45
C GLY A 47 -1.07 -4.78 10.28
N ARG A 48 -0.17 -5.75 10.52
CA ARG A 48 1.27 -5.59 10.30
C ARG A 48 1.62 -5.33 8.84
N MET A 49 0.93 -5.97 7.90
CA MET A 49 1.14 -5.70 6.48
C MET A 49 0.81 -4.24 6.13
N LEU A 50 -0.30 -3.71 6.65
CA LEU A 50 -0.67 -2.31 6.39
C LEU A 50 0.22 -1.31 7.12
N GLU A 51 0.76 -1.66 8.29
CA GLU A 51 1.80 -0.87 8.96
C GLU A 51 3.06 -0.78 8.08
N GLU A 52 3.54 -1.89 7.54
CA GLU A 52 4.70 -1.90 6.64
C GLU A 52 4.43 -1.16 5.32
N VAL A 53 3.23 -1.31 4.74
CA VAL A 53 2.81 -0.53 3.57
C VAL A 53 2.84 0.97 3.87
N THR A 54 2.34 1.38 5.04
CA THR A 54 2.35 2.78 5.47
C THR A 54 3.77 3.29 5.67
N ARG A 55 4.64 2.49 6.30
CA ARG A 55 6.08 2.79 6.46
C ARG A 55 6.77 2.97 5.11
N LEU A 56 6.52 2.08 4.15
CA LEU A 56 7.06 2.17 2.80
C LEU A 56 6.54 3.41 2.07
N LEU A 57 5.24 3.74 2.17
CA LEU A 57 4.69 4.95 1.58
C LEU A 57 5.36 6.22 2.14
N MET A 58 5.70 6.21 3.43
CA MET A 58 6.37 7.32 4.13
C MET A 58 7.90 7.30 4.05
N SER A 59 8.53 6.28 3.44
CA SER A 59 9.99 6.18 3.44
C SER A 59 10.63 7.39 2.75
N VAL A 60 11.80 7.81 3.26
CA VAL A 60 12.47 9.01 2.73
C VAL A 60 13.04 8.76 1.34
N ASP A 61 13.57 7.55 1.15
CA ASP A 61 14.29 7.08 -0.02
C ASP A 61 14.03 5.58 -0.17
N VAL A 62 13.51 5.17 -1.34
CA VAL A 62 13.20 3.76 -1.62
C VAL A 62 14.46 2.94 -1.90
N GLU A 63 15.55 3.57 -2.35
CA GLU A 63 16.81 2.85 -2.62
C GLU A 63 17.42 2.28 -1.33
N LEU A 64 17.20 2.96 -0.19
CA LEU A 64 17.62 2.47 1.13
C LEU A 64 16.82 1.22 1.57
N GLU A 65 15.67 0.97 0.97
CA GLU A 65 14.81 -0.18 1.27
C GLU A 65 15.13 -1.39 0.37
N ALA A 66 16.03 -1.26 -0.60
CA ALA A 66 16.22 -2.27 -1.66
C ALA A 66 16.52 -3.67 -1.12
N ALA A 67 17.44 -3.81 -0.15
CA ALA A 67 17.77 -5.11 0.43
C ALA A 67 16.61 -5.73 1.23
N TYR A 68 15.78 -4.89 1.86
CA TYR A 68 14.58 -5.33 2.58
C TYR A 68 13.50 -5.80 1.59
N LEU A 69 13.22 -4.98 0.56
CA LEU A 69 12.24 -5.31 -0.48
C LEU A 69 12.62 -6.61 -1.20
N ASP A 70 13.88 -6.77 -1.57
CA ASP A 70 14.40 -7.98 -2.20
C ASP A 70 14.19 -9.24 -1.33
N PHE A 71 14.47 -9.15 -0.03
CA PHE A 71 14.22 -10.24 0.89
C PHE A 71 12.73 -10.57 1.02
N GLU A 72 11.88 -9.56 1.29
CA GLU A 72 10.45 -9.75 1.52
C GLU A 72 9.73 -10.26 0.26
N LEU A 73 10.02 -9.69 -0.91
CA LEU A 73 9.41 -10.10 -2.17
C LEU A 73 9.76 -11.55 -2.50
N ARG A 74 11.03 -11.95 -2.37
CA ARG A 74 11.44 -13.34 -2.61
C ARG A 74 10.81 -14.29 -1.62
N ASN A 75 10.72 -13.90 -0.34
CA ASN A 75 10.06 -14.70 0.68
C ASN A 75 8.57 -14.88 0.37
N HIS A 76 7.85 -13.81 0.04
CA HIS A 76 6.42 -13.86 -0.26
C HIS A 76 6.12 -14.63 -1.54
N GLU A 77 6.94 -14.45 -2.58
CA GLU A 77 6.81 -15.21 -3.84
C GLU A 77 7.04 -16.70 -3.58
N GLN A 78 8.13 -17.08 -2.90
CA GLN A 78 8.49 -18.50 -2.71
C GLN A 78 7.60 -19.23 -1.70
N ALA A 79 7.21 -18.55 -0.61
CA ALA A 79 6.42 -19.16 0.46
C ALA A 79 4.92 -19.16 0.16
N TYR A 80 4.43 -18.12 -0.53
CA TYR A 80 2.99 -17.87 -0.65
C TYR A 80 2.52 -17.66 -2.10
N GLY A 81 3.42 -17.58 -3.08
CA GLY A 81 3.05 -17.35 -4.49
C GLY A 81 2.51 -15.95 -4.76
N VAL A 82 2.88 -14.96 -3.95
CA VAL A 82 2.47 -13.57 -4.16
C VAL A 82 3.17 -13.03 -5.40
N GLU A 83 2.38 -12.46 -6.31
CA GLU A 83 2.89 -11.83 -7.53
C GLU A 83 3.23 -10.36 -7.27
N ARG A 84 4.30 -9.87 -7.91
CA ARG A 84 4.76 -8.47 -7.76
C ARG A 84 3.68 -7.45 -8.11
N GLN A 85 2.83 -7.74 -9.10
CA GLN A 85 1.71 -6.87 -9.47
C GLN A 85 0.71 -6.62 -8.31
N MET A 86 0.60 -7.56 -7.37
CA MET A 86 -0.31 -7.47 -6.24
C MET A 86 0.08 -6.35 -5.27
N TYR A 87 1.36 -6.00 -5.18
CA TYR A 87 1.80 -4.87 -4.36
C TYR A 87 1.34 -3.54 -4.94
N ARG A 88 1.45 -3.35 -6.27
CA ARG A 88 0.93 -2.16 -6.94
C ARG A 88 -0.58 -2.03 -6.76
N GLN A 89 -1.31 -3.14 -6.88
CA GLN A 89 -2.76 -3.19 -6.62
C GLN A 89 -3.08 -2.83 -5.17
N LEU A 90 -2.32 -3.32 -4.19
CA LEU A 90 -2.49 -2.96 -2.78
C LEU A 90 -2.23 -1.47 -2.53
N PHE A 91 -1.18 -0.90 -3.11
CA PHE A 91 -0.90 0.53 -3.00
C PHE A 91 -1.99 1.40 -3.65
N ASN A 92 -2.49 1.00 -4.82
CA ASN A 92 -3.60 1.69 -5.49
C ASN A 92 -4.88 1.64 -4.64
N ALA A 93 -5.21 0.48 -4.09
CA ALA A 93 -6.34 0.30 -3.18
C ALA A 93 -6.21 1.20 -1.95
N PHE A 94 -5.01 1.30 -1.38
CA PHE A 94 -4.72 2.19 -0.26
C PHE A 94 -4.95 3.66 -0.65
N ALA A 95 -4.36 4.11 -1.76
CA ALA A 95 -4.52 5.48 -2.27
C ALA A 95 -5.99 5.82 -2.56
N ALA A 96 -6.76 4.88 -3.12
CA ALA A 96 -8.18 5.04 -3.37
C ALA A 96 -8.96 5.27 -2.07
N VAL A 97 -8.65 4.53 -1.00
CA VAL A 97 -9.29 4.72 0.30
C VAL A 97 -8.93 6.08 0.91
N VAL A 98 -7.67 6.50 0.84
CA VAL A 98 -7.25 7.83 1.33
C VAL A 98 -7.97 8.94 0.55
N ARG A 99 -8.05 8.82 -0.79
CA ARG A 99 -8.79 9.74 -1.64
C ARG A 99 -10.27 9.81 -1.26
N ASP A 100 -10.92 8.67 -1.06
CA ASP A 100 -12.33 8.61 -0.69
C ASP A 100 -12.59 9.25 0.69
N LEU A 101 -11.65 9.14 1.62
CA LEU A 101 -11.70 9.81 2.93
C LEU A 101 -11.46 11.32 2.82
N ALA A 102 -10.53 11.75 1.97
CA ALA A 102 -10.24 13.16 1.72
C ALA A 102 -11.43 13.87 1.04
N GLY A 103 -12.18 13.15 0.19
CA GLY A 103 -13.35 13.68 -0.52
C GLY A 103 -12.98 14.92 -1.34
N ASP A 104 -13.73 16.02 -1.16
CA ASP A 104 -13.50 17.29 -1.87
C ASP A 104 -12.14 17.95 -1.57
N ARG A 105 -11.43 17.49 -0.53
CA ARG A 105 -10.08 17.98 -0.20
C ARG A 105 -8.99 17.30 -1.01
N TRP A 106 -9.31 16.23 -1.75
CA TRP A 106 -8.34 15.58 -2.62
C TRP A 106 -8.07 16.44 -3.86
N THR A 107 -6.89 17.03 -3.92
CA THR A 107 -6.47 17.91 -5.00
C THR A 107 -5.66 17.16 -6.06
N PRO A 108 -5.46 17.75 -7.25
CA PRO A 108 -4.59 17.18 -8.28
C PRO A 108 -3.13 16.95 -7.81
N GLU A 109 -2.64 17.74 -6.86
CA GLU A 109 -1.31 17.59 -6.28
C GLU A 109 -1.20 16.29 -5.46
N TYR A 110 -2.23 15.95 -4.68
CA TYR A 110 -2.27 14.66 -3.97
C TYR A 110 -2.28 13.51 -4.97
N GLU A 111 -3.12 13.57 -6.00
CA GLU A 111 -3.18 12.54 -7.05
C GLU A 111 -1.80 12.31 -7.69
N GLN A 112 -1.11 13.40 -8.08
CA GLN A 112 0.20 13.33 -8.71
C GLN A 112 1.25 12.71 -7.79
N VAL A 113 1.30 13.14 -6.53
CA VAL A 113 2.29 12.66 -5.56
C VAL A 113 2.05 11.18 -5.23
N TRP A 114 0.81 10.76 -5.05
CA TRP A 114 0.48 9.35 -4.83
C TRP A 114 0.85 8.49 -6.04
N HIS A 115 0.50 8.91 -7.25
CA HIS A 115 0.90 8.18 -8.46
C HIS A 115 2.42 8.06 -8.58
N SER A 116 3.15 9.17 -8.40
CA SER A 116 4.61 9.18 -8.44
C SER A 116 5.22 8.26 -7.38
N ARG A 117 4.65 8.24 -6.17
CA ARG A 117 5.16 7.42 -5.08
C ARG A 117 4.92 5.93 -5.32
N ILE A 118 3.75 5.58 -5.84
CA ILE A 118 3.41 4.19 -6.20
C ILE A 118 4.32 3.71 -7.34
N ASP A 119 4.59 4.56 -8.34
CA ASP A 119 5.52 4.24 -9.43
C ASP A 119 6.94 3.98 -8.92
N GLU A 120 7.44 4.82 -8.02
CA GLU A 120 8.76 4.67 -7.41
C GLU A 120 8.88 3.33 -6.66
N LEU A 121 7.93 3.05 -5.77
CA LEU A 121 7.90 1.79 -5.01
C LEU A 121 7.74 0.58 -5.93
N SER A 122 6.85 0.65 -6.91
CA SER A 122 6.62 -0.45 -7.85
C SER A 122 7.88 -0.73 -8.69
N SER A 123 8.55 0.32 -9.17
CA SER A 123 9.78 0.18 -9.96
C SER A 123 10.91 -0.44 -9.13
N ALA A 124 11.04 -0.03 -7.87
CA ALA A 124 12.02 -0.63 -6.97
C ALA A 124 11.69 -2.10 -6.68
N MET A 125 10.42 -2.43 -6.48
CA MET A 125 9.97 -3.80 -6.30
C MET A 125 10.12 -4.65 -7.56
N GLU A 126 10.11 -4.09 -8.77
CA GLU A 126 10.40 -4.82 -10.01
C GLU A 126 11.90 -5.08 -10.19
N ALA A 127 12.75 -4.16 -9.70
CA ALA A 127 14.20 -4.25 -9.80
C ALA A 127 14.86 -5.17 -8.75
N ALA A 128 14.16 -5.46 -7.65
CA ALA A 128 14.61 -6.27 -6.52
C ALA A 128 14.63 -7.79 -6.84
#